data_AF-A0A354EKT5-F1
#
_entry.id   AF-A0A354EKT5-F1
#
_cell.length_a   1.000
_cell.length_b   1.000
_cell.length_c   1.000
_cell.angle_alpha   90.00
_cell.angle_beta   90.00
_cell.angle_gamma   90.00
#
_symmetry.space_group_name_H-M   'P 1'
#
loop_
_entity.id
_entity.type
_entity.pdbx_description
1 polymer ?
#
loop_
_entity_poly.entity_id
_entity_poly.type
_entity_poly.pdbx_seq_one_letter_code
_entity_poly.pdbx_strand_id
1 'polypeptide(L)' 'MKKRIKNQGAKMLIQGSVVFFLYYALMTKQEVIINEFSHPDFFKTVLIIGIAFLFSFVHGKFTHNFWDVLGFEASKKYQK' A
#
# COMPACT_ATOMS: atom_id res chain seq x y z
N MET A 1 24.97 2.37 -9.19
CA MET A 1 24.04 2.87 -8.15
C MET A 1 23.11 3.99 -8.63
N LYS A 2 23.60 5.14 -9.12
CA LYS A 2 22.75 6.29 -9.52
C LYS A 2 21.56 5.96 -10.46
N LYS A 3 21.77 5.12 -11.49
CA LYS A 3 20.71 4.72 -12.45
C LYS A 3 19.59 3.88 -11.80
N ARG A 4 19.93 3.07 -10.78
CA ARG A 4 18.98 2.20 -10.07
C ARG A 4 18.13 3.01 -9.09
N ILE A 5 18.73 3.97 -8.37
CA ILE A 5 18.03 4.93 -7.50
C ILE A 5 17.09 5.82 -8.33
N LYS A 6 17.52 6.28 -9.52
CA LYS A 6 16.66 7.07 -10.42
C LYS A 6 15.41 6.28 -10.88
N ASN A 7 15.56 4.99 -11.20
CA ASN A 7 14.44 4.14 -11.62
C ASN A 7 13.52 3.74 -10.46
N GLN A 8 14.08 3.41 -9.28
CA GLN A 8 13.28 3.07 -8.10
C GLN A 8 12.59 4.31 -7.52
N GLY A 9 13.23 5.49 -7.59
CA GLY A 9 12.64 6.78 -7.20
C GLY A 9 11.43 7.15 -8.05
N ALA A 10 11.49 6.97 -9.37
CA ALA A 10 10.33 7.18 -10.24
C ALA A 10 9.17 6.24 -9.88
N LYS A 11 9.45 4.96 -9.62
CA LYS A 11 8.44 3.99 -9.16
C LYS A 11 7.86 4.35 -7.79
N MET A 12 8.70 4.85 -6.88
CA MET A 12 8.29 5.30 -5.55
C MET A 12 7.34 6.49 -5.63
N LEU A 13 7.61 7.47 -6.50
CA LEU A 13 6.72 8.63 -6.68
C LEU A 13 5.35 8.24 -7.24
N ILE A 14 5.32 7.36 -8.25
CA ILE A 14 4.06 6.87 -8.83
C ILE A 14 3.28 6.07 -7.78
N GLN A 15 3.92 5.13 -7.10
CA GLN A 15 3.27 4.32 -6.07
C GLN A 15 2.86 5.15 -4.85
N GLY A 16 3.67 6.12 -4.46
CA GLY A 16 3.37 7.05 -3.38
C GLY A 16 2.15 7.89 -3.70
N SER A 17 2.01 8.36 -4.95
CA SER A 17 0.81 9.05 -5.42
C SER A 17 -0.41 8.13 -5.35
N VAL A 18 -0.28 6.87 -5.80
CA VAL A 18 -1.37 5.88 -5.72
C VAL A 18 -1.78 5.61 -4.27
N VAL A 19 -0.83 5.38 -3.36
CA VAL A 19 -1.10 5.18 -1.92
C VAL A 19 -1.79 6.41 -1.34
N PHE A 20 -1.29 7.62 -1.65
CA PHE A 20 -1.88 8.87 -1.19
C PHE A 20 -3.35 8.98 -1.63
N PHE A 21 -3.65 8.75 -2.91
CA PHE A 21 -5.03 8.80 -3.41
C PHE A 21 -5.91 7.71 -2.81
N LEU A 22 -5.40 6.49 -2.60
CA LEU A 22 -6.14 5.43 -1.92
C LEU A 22 -6.52 5.83 -0.49
N TYR A 23 -5.57 6.33 0.30
CA TYR A 23 -5.84 6.78 1.68
C TYR A 23 -6.74 8.00 1.72
N TYR A 24 -6.57 8.95 0.79
CA TYR A 24 -7.46 10.11 0.68
C TYR A 24 -8.90 9.70 0.37
N ALA A 25 -9.10 8.79 -0.59
CA ALA A 25 -10.41 8.24 -0.92
C ALA A 25 -11.02 7.47 0.27
N LEU A 26 -10.21 6.70 1.00
CA LEU A 26 -10.65 5.97 2.18
C LEU A 26 -11.13 6.91 3.28
N MET A 27 -10.34 7.95 3.60
CA MET A 27 -10.65 8.91 4.66
C MET A 27 -11.87 9.76 4.32
N THR A 28 -12.03 10.19 3.06
CA THR A 28 -13.20 10.96 2.62
C THR A 28 -14.49 10.15 2.57
N LYS A 29 -14.40 8.81 2.50
CA LYS A 29 -15.54 7.89 2.49
C LYS A 29 -15.70 7.11 3.79
N GLN A 30 -14.96 7.47 4.84
CA GLN A 30 -14.94 6.74 6.11
C GLN A 30 -16.34 6.55 6.70
N GLU A 31 -17.18 7.59 6.72
CA GLU A 31 -18.55 7.49 7.24
C GLU A 31 -19.42 6.49 6.47
N VAL A 32 -19.30 6.47 5.13
CA VAL A 32 -20.02 5.52 4.27
C VAL A 32 -19.54 4.09 4.55
N ILE A 33 -18.22 3.90 4.68
CA ILE A 33 -17.64 2.59 4.97
C ILE A 33 -18.09 2.09 6.33
N ILE A 34 -18.06 2.92 7.36
CA ILE A 34 -18.52 2.54 8.70
C ILE A 34 -20.01 2.19 8.65
N ASN A 35 -20.87 3.05 8.09
CA ASN A 35 -22.31 2.80 8.09
C ASN A 35 -22.70 1.56 7.27
N GLU A 36 -22.07 1.33 6.11
CA GLU A 36 -22.42 0.20 5.25
C GLU A 36 -21.83 -1.13 5.71
N PHE A 37 -20.63 -1.11 6.30
CA PHE A 37 -19.86 -2.32 6.63
C PHE A 37 -19.85 -2.64 8.14
N SER A 38 -20.48 -1.84 9.00
CA SER A 38 -20.62 -2.16 10.44
C SER A 38 -21.68 -3.23 10.72
N HIS A 39 -22.54 -3.56 9.76
CA HIS A 39 -23.49 -4.65 9.92
C HIS A 39 -22.81 -6.00 9.66
N PRO A 40 -23.12 -7.05 10.46
CA PRO A 40 -22.48 -8.36 10.38
C PRO A 40 -22.98 -9.19 9.18
N ASP A 41 -22.98 -8.60 7.99
CA ASP A 41 -23.18 -9.30 6.73
C ASP A 41 -21.86 -9.99 6.32
N PHE A 42 -21.94 -11.29 6.06
CA PHE A 42 -20.77 -12.10 5.74
C PHE A 42 -20.07 -11.62 4.46
N PHE A 43 -20.83 -11.26 3.42
CA PHE A 43 -20.28 -10.80 2.15
C PHE A 43 -19.58 -9.46 2.32
N LYS A 44 -20.21 -8.50 3.02
CA LYS A 44 -19.61 -7.19 3.33
C LYS A 44 -18.33 -7.34 4.16
N THR A 45 -18.31 -8.25 5.13
CA THR A 45 -17.13 -8.53 5.97
C THR A 45 -15.96 -9.07 5.14
N VAL A 46 -16.21 -10.03 4.25
CA VAL A 46 -15.16 -10.56 3.35
C VAL A 46 -14.65 -9.46 2.42
N LEU A 47 -15.55 -8.59 1.93
CA LEU A 47 -15.19 -7.50 1.03
C LEU A 47 -14.27 -6.48 1.71
N ILE A 48 -14.56 -6.04 2.94
CA ILE A 48 -13.72 -5.07 3.65
C ILE A 48 -12.35 -5.66 4.03
N ILE A 49 -12.29 -6.95 4.36
CA ILE A 49 -11.03 -7.68 4.58
C ILE A 49 -10.22 -7.70 3.27
N GLY A 50 -10.85 -8.00 2.14
CA GLY A 50 -10.22 -7.99 0.82
C GLY A 50 -9.64 -6.61 0.47
N ILE A 51 -10.40 -5.54 0.74
CA ILE A 51 -9.92 -4.16 0.58
C ILE A 51 -8.71 -3.91 1.48
N ALA A 52 -8.76 -4.31 2.75
CA ALA A 52 -7.64 -4.14 3.67
C ALA A 52 -6.35 -4.83 3.17
N PHE A 53 -6.47 -6.05 2.61
CA PHE A 53 -5.33 -6.74 1.98
C PHE A 53 -4.81 -6.02 0.74
N LEU A 54 -5.69 -5.48 -0.10
CA LEU A 54 -5.28 -4.69 -1.27
C LEU A 54 -4.48 -3.45 -0.84
N PHE A 55 -4.97 -2.73 0.17
CA PHE A 55 -4.27 -1.58 0.75
C PHE A 55 -2.89 -1.99 1.30
N SER A 56 -2.83 -3.08 2.04
CA SER A 56 -1.57 -3.62 2.58
C SER A 56 -0.58 -3.99 1.48
N PHE A 57 -1.03 -4.62 0.39
CA PHE A 57 -0.17 -4.98 -0.74
C PHE A 57 0.39 -3.74 -1.46
N VAL A 58 -0.47 -2.76 -1.75
CA VAL A 58 -0.08 -1.53 -2.45
C VAL A 58 0.85 -0.67 -1.58
N HIS A 59 0.50 -0.50 -0.29
CA HIS A 59 1.33 0.20 0.68
C HIS A 59 2.67 -0.51 0.90
N GLY A 60 2.68 -1.84 1.04
CA GLY A 60 3.90 -2.62 1.21
C GLY A 60 4.87 -2.48 0.03
N LYS A 61 4.35 -2.46 -1.20
CA LYS A 61 5.15 -2.22 -2.40
C LYS A 61 5.76 -0.82 -2.42
N PHE A 62 5.00 0.19 -2.00
CA PHE A 62 5.51 1.55 -1.83
C PHE A 62 6.61 1.60 -0.77
N THR A 63 6.36 1.04 0.42
CA THR A 63 7.30 1.02 1.55
C THR A 63 8.60 0.31 1.19
N HIS A 64 8.55 -0.78 0.43
CA HIS A 64 9.76 -1.42 -0.11
C HIS A 64 10.57 -0.48 -1.01
N ASN A 65 9.93 0.16 -2.00
CA ASN A 65 10.62 1.11 -2.88
C ASN A 65 11.10 2.37 -2.12
N PHE A 66 10.40 2.76 -1.06
CA PHE A 66 10.80 3.86 -0.18
C PHE A 66 12.11 3.56 0.56
N TRP A 67 12.20 2.40 1.20
CA TRP A 67 13.43 1.95 1.86
C TRP A 67 14.59 1.74 0.87
N ASP A 68 14.31 1.19 -0.31
CA ASP A 68 15.28 1.03 -1.41
C ASP A 68 15.89 2.38 -1.84
N VAL A 69 15.07 3.44 -1.95
CA VAL A 69 15.53 4.78 -2.35
C VAL A 69 16.37 5.44 -1.24
N LEU A 70 16.01 5.20 0.03
CA LEU A 70 16.80 5.63 1.19
C LEU A 70 18.09 4.82 1.38
N GLY A 71 18.28 3.74 0.62
CA GLY A 71 19.46 2.89 0.67
C GLY A 71 19.40 1.77 1.72
N PHE A 72 18.26 1.60 2.39
CA PHE A 72 18.01 0.48 3.29
C PHE A 72 17.43 -0.69 2.48
N GLU A 73 18.30 -1.53 1.93
CA GLU A 73 17.86 -2.77 1.27
C GLU A 73 17.63 -3.87 2.33
N ALA A 74 16.57 -4.67 2.15
CA ALA A 74 16.40 -5.89 2.93
C ALA A 74 17.60 -6.82 2.71
N SER A 75 18.20 -7.31 3.79
CA SER A 75 19.32 -8.24 3.72
C SER A 75 18.94 -9.47 2.90
N LYS A 76 19.68 -9.74 1.81
CA LYS A 76 19.47 -10.93 0.96
C LYS A 76 19.85 -12.26 1.65
N LYS A 77 19.95 -12.29 2.97
CA LYS A 77 20.36 -13.46 3.74
C LYS A 77 19.15 -14.33 4.09
N TYR A 78 18.66 -15.10 3.11
CA TYR A 78 18.25 -16.50 3.26
C TYR A 78 17.82 -17.08 1.91
N GLN A 79 18.81 -17.49 1.12
CA GLN A 79 18.69 -18.54 0.12
C GLN A 79 19.89 -19.45 0.40
N LYS A 80 19.68 -20.46 1.24
CA LYS A 80 20.60 -21.58 1.41
C LYS A 80 19.91 -22.81 0.86
#